data_AF-A0AAW2XMJ3-F1
#
_entry.id   AF-A0AAW2XMJ3-F1
#
_cell.length_a   1.000
_cell.length_b   1.000
_cell.length_c   1.000
_cell.angle_alpha   90.00
_cell.angle_beta   90.00
_cell.angle_gamma   90.00
#
_symmetry.space_group_name_H-M   'P 1'
#
loop_
_entity.id
_entity.type
_entity.pdbx_description
1 polymer ?
#
loop_
_entity_poly.entity_id
_entity_poly.type
_entity_poly.pdbx_seq_one_letter_code
_entity_poly.pdbx_strand_id
1 'polypeptide(L)'
;MADAAEGSRRPTPTTTETGEGSRQQMPEALQLHGSDHPGMILVSTLLTKSNYLTWSYAIKRVLRAKMKLGFIDGTSLKPNAN
;
A
#
# COMPACT_ATOMS: atom_id res chain seq x y z
N MET A 1 29.39 2.15 -36.72
CA MET A 1 29.54 1.35 -35.49
C MET A 1 29.00 2.22 -34.37
N ALA A 2 27.71 2.10 -34.06
CA ALA A 2 26.94 3.12 -33.33
C ALA A 2 26.73 2.74 -31.85
N ASP A 3 27.25 3.63 -30.99
CA ASP A 3 26.73 4.28 -29.78
C ASP A 3 25.69 3.63 -28.82
N ALA A 4 26.10 3.64 -27.54
CA ALA A 4 25.46 3.88 -26.23
C ALA A 4 24.05 3.36 -25.79
N ALA A 5 24.10 2.67 -24.63
CA ALA A 5 23.25 2.75 -23.42
C ALA A 5 21.76 3.15 -23.49
N GLU A 6 20.88 2.19 -23.14
CA GLU A 6 19.67 2.50 -22.35
C GLU A 6 19.28 1.30 -21.45
N GLY A 7 18.83 1.61 -20.23
CA GLY A 7 18.63 0.66 -19.15
C GLY A 7 17.38 -0.22 -19.29
N SER A 8 17.56 -1.52 -19.13
CA SER A 8 16.45 -2.44 -18.85
C SER A 8 16.43 -2.77 -17.36
N ARG A 9 15.69 -1.97 -16.57
CA ARG A 9 15.24 -2.41 -15.25
C ARG A 9 14.31 -3.60 -15.50
N ARG A 10 14.79 -4.79 -15.17
CA ARG A 10 14.04 -6.05 -15.19
C ARG A 10 12.63 -5.85 -14.62
N PRO A 11 11.56 -6.19 -15.35
CA PRO A 11 10.30 -6.48 -14.69
C PRO A 11 10.51 -7.76 -13.88
N THR A 12 10.17 -7.75 -12.59
CA THR A 12 10.08 -8.97 -11.80
C THR A 12 8.76 -9.67 -12.16
N PRO A 13 8.77 -10.82 -12.85
CA PRO A 13 7.61 -11.70 -12.86
C PRO A 13 7.58 -12.37 -11.48
N THR A 14 6.64 -11.99 -10.62
CA THR A 14 6.32 -12.82 -9.45
C THR A 14 5.39 -13.92 -9.92
N THR A 15 5.97 -14.90 -10.62
CA THR A 15 5.34 -16.21 -10.83
C THR A 15 5.94 -17.13 -9.78
N THR A 16 5.27 -17.25 -8.65
CA THR A 16 5.56 -18.29 -7.66
C THR A 16 4.74 -19.51 -8.05
N GLU A 17 5.33 -20.40 -8.84
CA GLU A 17 4.86 -21.77 -8.99
C GLU A 17 5.39 -22.56 -7.79
N THR A 18 4.54 -23.36 -7.13
CA THR A 18 4.83 -24.56 -6.31
C THR A 18 3.97 -24.62 -5.05
N GLY A 19 3.11 -25.65 -4.98
CA GLY A 19 2.70 -26.29 -3.73
C GLY A 19 1.32 -25.89 -3.20
N GLU A 20 0.33 -26.70 -3.53
CA GLU A 20 -0.99 -26.70 -2.89
C GLU A 20 -0.85 -26.85 -1.37
N GLY A 21 -1.33 -25.84 -0.67
CA GLY A 21 -1.53 -25.81 0.77
C GLY A 21 -2.31 -24.55 1.07
N SER A 22 -3.60 -24.69 1.32
CA SER A 22 -4.60 -23.63 1.51
C SER A 22 -4.26 -22.72 2.71
N ARG A 23 -3.19 -21.93 2.60
CA ARG A 23 -3.02 -20.73 3.41
C ARG A 23 -3.91 -19.70 2.75
N GLN A 24 -5.02 -19.34 3.40
CA GLN A 24 -5.72 -18.11 3.06
C GLN A 24 -4.67 -17.00 3.06
N GLN A 25 -4.21 -16.58 1.88
CA GLN A 25 -3.26 -15.48 1.76
C GLN A 25 -4.02 -14.26 2.25
N MET A 26 -3.74 -13.85 3.48
CA MET A 26 -4.31 -12.64 4.05
C MET A 26 -3.99 -11.49 3.08
N PRO A 27 -5.00 -10.79 2.55
CA PRO A 27 -4.80 -9.60 1.75
C PRO A 27 -3.77 -8.71 2.43
N GLU A 28 -2.82 -8.20 1.67
CA GLU A 28 -1.72 -7.38 2.20
C GLU A 28 -2.26 -6.16 2.98
N ALA A 29 -3.41 -5.64 2.55
CA ALA A 29 -4.17 -4.62 3.27
C ALA A 29 -4.56 -5.04 4.69
N LEU A 30 -4.78 -6.31 4.97
CA LEU A 30 -5.15 -6.85 6.28
C LEU A 30 -3.94 -7.30 7.12
N GLN A 31 -2.73 -7.28 6.57
CA GLN A 31 -1.51 -7.61 7.32
C GLN A 31 -1.09 -6.45 8.22
N LEU A 32 -0.75 -6.74 9.48
CA LEU A 32 -0.31 -5.74 10.45
C LEU A 32 1.22 -5.63 10.37
N HIS A 33 1.74 -4.47 10.01
CA HIS A 33 3.19 -4.24 10.01
C HIS A 33 3.69 -4.04 11.44
N GLY A 34 4.93 -4.41 11.75
CA GLY A 34 5.49 -4.26 13.11
C GLY A 34 5.55 -2.81 13.62
N SER A 35 5.45 -1.83 12.72
CA SER A 35 5.34 -0.41 13.06
C SER A 35 3.90 0.13 13.11
N ASP A 36 2.89 -0.72 12.93
CA ASP A 36 1.49 -0.32 13.06
C ASP A 36 1.11 -0.30 14.53
N HIS A 37 0.82 0.90 15.04
CA HIS A 37 0.34 1.08 16.41
C HIS A 37 -0.69 2.21 16.49
N PRO A 38 -1.64 2.16 17.44
CA PRO A 38 -2.74 3.13 17.54
C PRO A 38 -2.28 4.57 17.80
N GLY A 39 -1.08 4.77 18.36
CA GLY A 39 -0.48 6.09 18.56
C GLY A 39 0.26 6.68 17.35
N MET A 40 0.25 6.01 16.20
CA MET A 40 1.03 6.44 15.03
C MET A 40 0.39 7.68 14.37
N ILE A 41 1.17 8.76 14.27
CA ILE A 41 0.77 9.96 13.55
C ILE A 41 1.05 9.76 12.05
N LEU A 42 0.00 9.68 11.24
CA LEU A 42 0.13 9.54 9.78
C LEU A 42 0.59 10.84 9.11
N VAL A 43 0.04 11.97 9.54
CA VAL A 43 0.38 13.31 9.08
C VAL A 43 0.33 14.23 10.30
N SER A 44 1.42 14.97 10.56
CA SER A 44 1.51 15.89 11.70
C SER A 44 0.67 17.14 11.53
N THR A 45 0.44 17.57 10.28
CA THR A 45 -0.41 18.70 9.95
C THR A 45 -1.89 18.37 10.21
N LEU A 46 -2.56 19.18 11.03
CA LEU A 46 -4.00 19.06 11.27
C LEU A 46 -4.81 19.47 10.05
N LEU A 47 -5.95 18.80 9.82
CA LEU A 47 -6.87 19.14 8.74
C LEU A 47 -7.60 20.46 9.03
N THR A 48 -7.61 21.36 8.06
CA THR A 48 -8.35 22.63 8.07
C THR A 48 -9.16 22.76 6.78
N LYS A 49 -10.04 23.78 6.70
CA LYS A 49 -10.83 24.04 5.50
C LYS A 49 -9.97 24.38 4.28
N SER A 50 -8.80 25.01 4.48
CA SER A 50 -7.95 25.51 3.39
C SER A 50 -6.84 24.54 2.97
N ASN A 51 -6.49 23.55 3.81
CA ASN A 51 -5.35 22.66 3.53
C ASN A 51 -5.73 21.25 3.03
N TYR A 52 -7.02 21.02 2.75
CA TYR A 52 -7.53 19.69 2.39
C TYR A 52 -6.75 19.03 1.25
N LEU A 53 -6.38 19.78 0.21
CA LEU A 53 -5.66 19.22 -0.94
C LEU A 53 -4.31 18.64 -0.52
N THR A 54 -3.50 19.43 0.19
CA THR A 54 -2.18 19.01 0.68
C THR A 54 -2.30 17.90 1.73
N TRP A 55 -3.24 18.02 2.66
CA TRP A 55 -3.47 17.04 3.71
C TRP A 55 -3.91 15.69 3.15
N SER A 56 -4.90 15.68 2.25
CA SER A 56 -5.42 14.45 1.64
C SER A 56 -4.37 13.75 0.78
N TYR A 57 -3.52 14.50 0.07
CA TYR A 57 -2.40 13.93 -0.67
C TYR A 57 -1.39 13.25 0.28
N ALA A 58 -1.03 13.90 1.38
CA ALA A 58 -0.13 13.34 2.38
C ALA A 58 -0.70 12.05 3.01
N ILE A 59 -1.97 12.06 3.42
CA ILE A 59 -2.66 10.89 3.96
C ILE A 59 -2.68 9.74 2.96
N LYS A 60 -3.09 9.99 1.71
CA LYS A 60 -3.10 8.96 0.66
C LYS A 60 -1.70 8.37 0.44
N ARG A 61 -0.66 9.19 0.47
CA ARG A 61 0.73 8.74 0.27
C ARG A 61 1.21 7.83 1.39
N VAL A 62 0.95 8.20 2.65
CA VAL A 62 1.31 7.36 3.81
C VAL A 62 0.50 6.07 3.80
N LEU A 63 -0.79 6.12 3.51
CA LEU A 63 -1.63 4.92 3.40
C LEU A 63 -1.19 3.99 2.25
N ARG A 64 -0.76 4.53 1.11
CA ARG A 64 -0.18 3.73 0.01
C ARG A 64 1.09 3.01 0.45
N ALA A 65 2.00 3.72 1.11
CA ALA A 65 3.25 3.14 1.61
C ALA A 65 3.00 2.01 2.63
N LYS A 66 1.88 2.06 3.34
CA LYS A 66 1.45 1.04 4.30
C LYS A 66 0.47 0.02 3.74
N MET A 67 0.12 0.14 2.45
CA MET A 67 -0.85 -0.74 1.78
C MET A 67 -2.24 -0.71 2.41
N LYS A 68 -2.58 0.42 3.04
CA LYS A 68 -3.85 0.71 3.68
C LYS A 68 -4.71 1.70 2.88
N LEU A 69 -4.31 2.08 1.66
CA LEU A 69 -5.13 3.00 0.85
C LEU A 69 -6.50 2.37 0.54
N GLY A 70 -6.53 1.05 0.39
CA GLY A 70 -7.73 0.31 0.04
C GLY A 70 -8.91 0.45 1.01
N PHE A 71 -8.64 0.85 2.26
CA PHE A 71 -9.67 1.10 3.27
C PHE A 71 -10.44 2.39 3.03
N ILE A 72 -9.84 3.37 2.36
CA ILE A 72 -10.48 4.68 2.13
C ILE A 72 -11.04 4.83 0.71
N ASP A 73 -10.47 4.13 -0.27
CA ASP A 73 -10.95 4.16 -1.66
C ASP A 73 -11.92 3.02 -2.00
N GLY A 74 -12.12 2.08 -1.06
CA GLY A 74 -13.06 0.96 -1.21
C GLY A 74 -12.52 -0.23 -2.01
N THR A 75 -11.23 -0.23 -2.39
CA THR A 75 -10.63 -1.37 -3.10
C THR A 75 -10.31 -2.55 -2.18
N SER A 76 -10.24 -2.36 -0.86
CA SER A 76 -10.10 -3.45 0.10
C SER A 76 -11.44 -4.14 0.36
N LEU A 77 -11.47 -5.45 0.17
CA LEU A 77 -12.64 -6.28 0.48
C LEU A 77 -12.89 -6.27 1.99
N LYS A 78 -14.14 -6.02 2.37
CA LYS A 78 -14.59 -6.16 3.76
C LYS A 78 -14.53 -7.65 4.13
N PRO A 79 -13.92 -8.02 5.27
CA PRO A 79 -13.97 -9.40 5.74
C PRO A 79 -15.42 -9.83 5.98
N ASN A 80 -15.67 -11.13 5.85
CA ASN A 80 -16.93 -11.74 6.25
C ASN A 80 -17.20 -11.46 7.74
N ALA A 81 -18.46 -11.22 8.09
CA ALA A 81 -18.86 -11.13 9.48
C ALA A 81 -18.69 -12.50 10.16
N ASN A 82 -18.20 -12.49 11.41
CA ASN A 82 -18.09 -13.68 12.25
C ASN A 82 -19.46 -14.19 12.70
#